data_AF-A0A8C2U3M5-F1
#
_entry.id   AF-A0A8C2U3M5-F1
#
_cell.length_a   1.000
_cell.length_b   1.000
_cell.length_c   1.000
_cell.angle_alpha   90.00
_cell.angle_beta   90.00
_cell.angle_gamma   90.00
#
_symmetry.space_group_name_H-M   'P 1'
#
loop_
_entity.id
_entity.type
_entity.pdbx_description
1 polymer ?
#
loop_
_entity_poly.entity_id
_entity_poly.type
_entity_poly.pdbx_seq_one_letter_code
_entity_poly.pdbx_strand_id
1 'polypeptide(L)'
;MPVSSCQEDNPCWLVAIRAQQAAACQHYEAAPLRPPPSADLSPLVCPANGRSGPACSAAGSFRAGVSASACQCCRSAPLGPSRRFVPSREMAPKKAGDGVKAHPIIGRFGTSLKIGIVGLPNVGKSTFFNVLTKSQAAAENFPFCTIDPNESRVPVPDDRFDFLCQYHKPPSKIPAFLNVVDIAGLVKGAHTGQGLGNSFLSHINACDGIFHLMRAFDDDDITHVEGSVDPVRDIEIIHEELRLKDEELITQSIDKLEKVAVRGGDKKLKPEYDVMCKIKTWVIDEKKAVRFYHDWNDKEIDVLNKHLFFTSKPMIYLVNLSEKDYIRKKNKWLIKIKEWVDKHDPGALVIPFSGALELKLQDMSAEEKQKYLEENMTQSALPKIIKAGYAALQLEYFFTAGPDEVRAWTIRKGTKAPQAAGKIHTDFEKGFIMAEVMKYEDFKEGGSEAAVKAAGKYRQQGRNYIVEDGDIIFFKFNTPQQPKKK
;
A
#
# COMPACT_ATOMS: atom_id res chain seq x y z
N MET A 1 -3.87 -5.24 59.76
CA MET A 1 -3.88 -6.61 60.32
C MET A 1 -5.14 -6.78 61.15
N PRO A 2 -5.73 -7.98 61.24
CA PRO A 2 -5.83 -9.04 60.22
C PRO A 2 -7.03 -8.65 59.31
N VAL A 3 -8.04 -9.44 58.86
CA VAL A 3 -8.33 -10.89 58.80
C VAL A 3 -9.02 -11.15 57.44
N SER A 4 -8.52 -12.11 56.64
CA SER A 4 -9.30 -13.09 55.84
C SER A 4 -8.39 -13.76 54.79
N SER A 5 -8.58 -15.06 54.59
CA SER A 5 -7.80 -15.86 53.64
C SER A 5 -8.70 -16.94 53.03
N CYS A 6 -8.96 -16.82 51.73
CA CYS A 6 -9.55 -17.88 50.92
C CYS A 6 -8.53 -18.30 49.87
N GLN A 7 -8.25 -19.60 49.81
CA GLN A 7 -7.49 -20.24 48.75
C GLN A 7 -8.43 -20.48 47.56
N GLU A 8 -7.91 -20.46 46.33
CA GLU A 8 -8.43 -21.32 45.27
C GLU A 8 -7.36 -21.58 44.20
N ASP A 9 -6.80 -22.79 44.23
CA ASP A 9 -5.92 -23.32 43.17
C ASP A 9 -6.78 -24.02 42.11
N ASN A 10 -6.65 -23.67 40.82
CA ASN A 10 -6.80 -24.62 39.70
C ASN A 10 -6.53 -24.03 38.30
N PRO A 11 -5.58 -24.59 37.53
CA PRO A 11 -5.45 -24.37 36.10
C PRO A 11 -5.69 -25.67 35.29
N CYS A 12 -6.95 -26.10 35.13
CA CYS A 12 -7.26 -27.37 34.43
C CYS A 12 -8.59 -27.41 33.66
N TRP A 13 -8.85 -26.44 32.77
CA TRP A 13 -10.03 -26.46 31.87
C TRP A 13 -9.69 -26.11 30.42
N LEU A 14 -9.06 -27.05 29.71
CA LEU A 14 -8.87 -26.96 28.25
C LEU A 14 -8.87 -28.34 27.54
N VAL A 15 -9.61 -29.30 28.09
CA VAL A 15 -9.84 -30.65 27.52
C VAL A 15 -11.32 -31.03 27.64
N ALA A 16 -12.22 -30.22 27.08
CA ALA A 16 -13.68 -30.40 27.27
C ALA A 16 -14.57 -30.13 26.02
N ILE A 17 -14.02 -29.77 24.85
CA ILE A 17 -14.81 -29.54 23.63
C ILE A 17 -14.32 -30.46 22.51
N ARG A 18 -14.65 -31.76 22.62
CA ARG A 18 -14.50 -32.72 21.51
C ARG A 18 -15.51 -33.88 21.54
N ALA A 19 -16.70 -33.65 22.11
CA ALA A 19 -17.71 -34.70 22.33
C ALA A 19 -19.18 -34.18 22.29
N GLN A 20 -19.49 -33.15 21.48
CA GLN A 20 -20.87 -32.62 21.43
C GLN A 20 -21.29 -32.02 20.07
N GLN A 21 -20.99 -32.73 18.98
CA GLN A 21 -21.38 -32.31 17.62
C GLN A 21 -21.95 -33.49 16.80
N ALA A 22 -22.76 -34.35 17.44
CA ALA A 22 -23.28 -35.59 16.87
C ALA A 22 -24.71 -35.95 17.35
N ALA A 23 -25.57 -34.97 17.65
CA ALA A 23 -26.96 -35.20 18.07
C ALA A 23 -27.90 -33.97 17.90
N ALA A 24 -27.91 -33.30 16.74
CA ALA A 24 -28.74 -32.09 16.55
C ALA A 24 -29.16 -31.77 15.09
N CYS A 25 -29.49 -32.78 14.27
CA CYS A 25 -30.09 -32.58 12.94
C CYS A 25 -30.85 -33.83 12.45
N GLN A 26 -32.06 -34.04 13.00
CA GLN A 26 -33.08 -34.93 12.42
C GLN A 26 -34.45 -34.25 12.51
N HIS A 27 -35.32 -34.53 11.55
CA HIS A 27 -36.65 -33.93 11.35
C HIS A 27 -36.68 -32.42 11.04
N TYR A 28 -36.59 -32.10 9.75
CA TYR A 28 -37.73 -31.50 9.07
C TYR A 28 -37.82 -32.06 7.64
N GLU A 29 -39.00 -32.51 7.23
CA GLU A 29 -39.23 -33.07 5.89
C GLU A 29 -39.63 -31.99 4.88
N ALA A 30 -39.21 -32.16 3.63
CA ALA A 30 -39.71 -31.38 2.49
C ALA A 30 -39.90 -32.31 1.28
N ALA A 31 -41.07 -32.24 0.65
CA ALA A 31 -41.46 -33.16 -0.42
C ALA A 31 -40.79 -32.83 -1.78
N PRO A 32 -40.60 -33.83 -2.68
CA PRO A 32 -39.88 -33.63 -3.93
C PRO A 32 -40.73 -32.94 -5.01
N LEU A 33 -40.15 -31.94 -5.68
CA LEU A 33 -40.68 -31.37 -6.92
C LEU A 33 -40.00 -32.00 -8.14
N ARG A 34 -40.77 -32.22 -9.21
CA ARG A 34 -40.35 -32.95 -10.42
C ARG A 34 -39.56 -32.06 -11.39
N PRO A 35 -38.63 -32.63 -12.18
CA PRO A 35 -38.07 -31.94 -13.34
C PRO A 35 -39.06 -31.94 -14.53
N PRO A 36 -39.11 -30.87 -15.35
CA PRO A 36 -39.72 -30.91 -16.68
C PRO A 36 -38.81 -31.68 -17.68
N PRO A 37 -39.35 -32.15 -18.83
CA PRO A 37 -38.75 -33.25 -19.60
C PRO A 37 -37.72 -32.82 -20.67
N SER A 38 -36.90 -33.79 -21.09
CA SER A 38 -35.98 -33.71 -22.23
C SER A 38 -36.59 -34.32 -23.50
N ALA A 39 -36.66 -33.54 -24.59
CA ALA A 39 -36.91 -33.96 -25.97
C ALA A 39 -36.46 -32.81 -26.91
N ASP A 40 -35.96 -33.02 -28.13
CA ASP A 40 -35.44 -34.25 -28.74
C ASP A 40 -34.31 -33.90 -29.74
N LEU A 41 -33.63 -34.91 -30.30
CA LEU A 41 -32.47 -34.71 -31.19
C LEU A 41 -32.78 -34.96 -32.69
N SER A 42 -31.82 -34.54 -33.53
CA SER A 42 -31.63 -34.95 -34.94
C SER A 42 -32.33 -34.06 -36.01
N PRO A 43 -32.00 -34.17 -37.32
CA PRO A 43 -31.18 -33.12 -37.94
C PRO A 43 -31.69 -32.65 -39.33
N LEU A 44 -30.91 -31.82 -40.05
CA LEU A 44 -30.47 -32.02 -41.46
C LEU A 44 -30.12 -30.72 -42.24
N VAL A 45 -29.06 -30.83 -43.06
CA VAL A 45 -28.87 -30.25 -44.41
C VAL A 45 -28.75 -28.72 -44.62
N CYS A 46 -27.64 -28.33 -45.24
CA CYS A 46 -27.48 -27.12 -46.07
C CYS A 46 -27.55 -27.50 -47.56
N PRO A 47 -28.16 -26.66 -48.41
CA PRO A 47 -27.42 -26.10 -49.56
C PRO A 47 -27.81 -24.64 -49.86
N ALA A 48 -27.21 -23.87 -50.77
CA ALA A 48 -25.87 -23.73 -51.38
C ALA A 48 -26.02 -22.86 -52.66
N ASN A 49 -24.96 -22.12 -53.04
CA ASN A 49 -24.74 -21.43 -54.33
C ASN A 49 -25.51 -20.11 -54.64
N GLY A 50 -24.78 -19.14 -55.23
CA GLY A 50 -25.30 -17.83 -55.66
C GLY A 50 -24.23 -16.90 -56.26
N ARG A 51 -23.52 -17.36 -57.31
CA ARG A 51 -22.33 -16.71 -57.92
C ARG A 51 -22.59 -15.33 -58.57
N SER A 52 -21.59 -14.44 -58.57
CA SER A 52 -20.99 -13.89 -59.83
C SER A 52 -19.78 -12.96 -59.56
N GLY A 53 -18.85 -12.89 -60.52
CA GLY A 53 -17.78 -11.87 -60.69
C GLY A 53 -17.97 -11.15 -62.04
N PRO A 54 -16.94 -10.61 -62.74
CA PRO A 54 -15.47 -10.80 -62.61
C PRO A 54 -14.73 -9.40 -62.55
N ALA A 55 -13.50 -9.09 -62.99
CA ALA A 55 -12.40 -9.80 -63.68
C ALA A 55 -11.02 -9.08 -63.51
N CYS A 56 -9.92 -9.85 -63.47
CA CYS A 56 -8.53 -9.50 -63.89
C CYS A 56 -7.78 -8.33 -63.16
N SER A 57 -6.44 -8.25 -63.18
CA SER A 57 -5.43 -8.89 -64.04
C SER A 57 -4.06 -9.17 -63.39
N ALA A 58 -3.38 -10.25 -63.84
CA ALA A 58 -1.91 -10.42 -63.94
C ALA A 58 -1.01 -10.43 -62.66
N ALA A 59 0.08 -11.21 -62.55
CA ALA A 59 0.56 -12.36 -63.35
C ALA A 59 1.66 -13.17 -62.62
N GLY A 60 1.89 -14.43 -63.06
CA GLY A 60 3.13 -15.22 -62.87
C GLY A 60 3.21 -16.08 -61.59
N SER A 61 3.13 -17.42 -61.59
CA SER A 61 3.95 -18.47 -62.24
C SER A 61 5.33 -18.68 -61.59
N PHE A 62 5.77 -19.88 -61.19
CA PHE A 62 5.22 -21.24 -61.40
C PHE A 62 5.78 -22.26 -60.35
N ARG A 63 5.07 -23.40 -60.20
CA ARG A 63 5.45 -24.78 -59.75
C ARG A 63 6.91 -25.10 -59.34
N ALA A 64 7.26 -26.11 -58.53
CA ALA A 64 6.64 -27.12 -57.63
C ALA A 64 7.85 -27.85 -56.92
N GLY A 65 7.79 -28.74 -55.92
CA GLY A 65 6.76 -29.53 -55.25
C GLY A 65 7.21 -31.01 -55.13
N VAL A 66 6.64 -31.77 -54.17
CA VAL A 66 6.67 -33.26 -54.02
C VAL A 66 7.75 -33.95 -53.14
N SER A 67 7.22 -34.70 -52.16
CA SER A 67 7.74 -35.90 -51.46
C SER A 67 8.87 -35.83 -50.42
N ALA A 68 8.74 -36.72 -49.43
CA ALA A 68 9.76 -37.14 -48.47
C ALA A 68 9.88 -38.67 -48.50
N SER A 69 11.05 -39.22 -48.15
CA SER A 69 11.26 -40.64 -47.83
C SER A 69 12.51 -40.81 -46.96
N ALA A 70 12.62 -41.94 -46.24
CA ALA A 70 13.65 -42.19 -45.23
C ALA A 70 14.68 -43.27 -45.63
N CYS A 71 15.49 -43.69 -44.66
CA CYS A 71 16.42 -44.85 -44.61
C CYS A 71 17.86 -44.72 -45.17
N GLN A 72 18.81 -44.74 -44.22
CA GLN A 72 19.92 -45.69 -44.07
C GLN A 72 20.66 -46.22 -45.32
N CYS A 73 22.01 -46.04 -45.35
CA CYS A 73 22.94 -47.17 -45.20
C CYS A 73 24.38 -46.72 -44.82
N CYS A 74 25.26 -47.66 -44.47
CA CYS A 74 26.57 -47.43 -43.83
C CYS A 74 27.78 -47.64 -44.76
N ARG A 75 28.91 -46.97 -44.48
CA ARG A 75 30.35 -47.35 -44.68
C ARG A 75 31.28 -46.18 -44.26
N SER A 76 32.51 -46.32 -43.74
CA SER A 76 33.16 -47.45 -43.02
C SER A 76 34.56 -47.06 -42.48
N ALA A 77 34.81 -47.21 -41.15
CA ALA A 77 36.13 -47.37 -40.48
C ALA A 77 37.15 -46.18 -40.53
N PRO A 78 38.23 -46.15 -39.72
CA PRO A 78 38.68 -47.11 -38.69
C PRO A 78 38.74 -46.55 -37.25
N LEU A 79 39.22 -47.37 -36.30
CA LEU A 79 39.22 -47.13 -34.84
C LEU A 79 40.61 -46.75 -34.28
N GLY A 80 40.62 -46.02 -33.16
CA GLY A 80 41.79 -45.80 -32.29
C GLY A 80 41.55 -46.36 -30.86
N PRO A 81 42.60 -46.63 -30.07
CA PRO A 81 42.49 -47.41 -28.84
C PRO A 81 41.86 -46.68 -27.64
N SER A 82 41.30 -47.46 -26.72
CA SER A 82 40.45 -47.01 -25.62
C SER A 82 41.18 -46.25 -24.50
N ARG A 83 40.53 -45.21 -23.98
CA ARG A 83 40.71 -44.74 -22.59
C ARG A 83 39.46 -45.05 -21.79
N ARG A 84 39.62 -45.51 -20.55
CA ARG A 84 38.50 -45.87 -19.67
C ARG A 84 37.73 -44.61 -19.27
N PHE A 85 36.43 -44.58 -19.56
CA PHE A 85 35.55 -43.50 -19.10
C PHE A 85 35.16 -43.75 -17.64
N VAL A 86 35.42 -42.77 -16.76
CA VAL A 86 34.90 -42.75 -15.40
C VAL A 86 33.64 -41.90 -15.41
N PRO A 87 32.48 -42.37 -14.90
CA PRO A 87 31.27 -41.57 -14.89
C PRO A 87 31.42 -40.38 -13.94
N SER A 88 31.57 -39.19 -14.51
CA SER A 88 31.49 -37.93 -13.77
C SER A 88 30.11 -37.80 -13.15
N ARG A 89 30.03 -37.63 -11.82
CA ARG A 89 28.77 -37.37 -11.13
C ARG A 89 28.15 -36.07 -11.66
N GLU A 90 27.04 -36.16 -12.39
CA GLU A 90 26.23 -34.99 -12.69
C GLU A 90 25.73 -34.39 -11.38
N MET A 91 26.22 -33.18 -11.07
CA MET A 91 25.62 -32.38 -10.01
C MET A 91 24.30 -31.83 -10.55
N ALA A 92 23.19 -32.25 -9.94
CA ALA A 92 21.87 -31.72 -10.28
C ALA A 92 21.90 -30.18 -10.32
N PRO A 93 21.25 -29.54 -11.30
CA PRO A 93 21.29 -28.09 -11.45
C PRO A 93 20.81 -27.44 -10.16
N LYS A 94 21.63 -26.55 -9.58
CA LYS A 94 21.23 -25.73 -8.43
C LYS A 94 19.92 -25.04 -8.82
N LYS A 95 18.86 -25.26 -8.04
CA LYS A 95 17.59 -24.54 -8.24
C LYS A 95 17.90 -23.05 -8.28
N ALA A 96 17.66 -22.42 -9.43
CA ALA A 96 17.67 -20.98 -9.60
C ALA A 96 16.44 -20.41 -8.87
N GLY A 97 16.53 -20.40 -7.55
CA GLY A 97 15.56 -19.80 -6.64
C GLY A 97 15.70 -18.29 -6.61
N ASP A 98 15.83 -17.65 -7.77
CA ASP A 98 15.74 -16.21 -7.94
C ASP A 98 14.27 -15.79 -7.79
N GLY A 99 13.76 -15.95 -6.56
CA GLY A 99 12.58 -15.24 -6.12
C GLY A 99 12.89 -13.75 -6.25
N VAL A 100 12.20 -13.08 -7.17
CA VAL A 100 12.39 -11.68 -7.52
C VAL A 100 12.60 -10.86 -6.26
N LYS A 101 13.80 -10.31 -6.10
CA LYS A 101 14.08 -9.41 -4.98
C LYS A 101 13.17 -8.20 -5.16
N ALA A 102 12.26 -7.99 -4.20
CA ALA A 102 11.50 -6.76 -4.15
C ALA A 102 12.51 -5.61 -4.07
N HIS A 103 12.48 -4.71 -5.07
CA HIS A 103 13.37 -3.55 -5.08
C HIS A 103 13.21 -2.78 -3.76
N PRO A 104 14.32 -2.45 -3.06
CA PRO A 104 14.22 -1.83 -1.76
C PRO A 104 13.53 -0.47 -1.90
N ILE A 105 12.61 -0.22 -0.98
CA ILE A 105 11.67 0.88 -1.10
C ILE A 105 12.17 2.06 -0.25
N ILE A 106 12.34 3.23 -0.87
CA ILE A 106 12.70 4.47 -0.18
C ILE A 106 11.68 4.77 0.93
N GLY A 107 12.15 5.18 2.10
CA GLY A 107 11.33 5.44 3.29
C GLY A 107 11.52 4.41 4.40
N ARG A 108 11.14 4.82 5.62
CA ARG A 108 11.38 4.10 6.88
C ARG A 108 10.80 2.67 6.86
N PHE A 109 11.54 1.73 7.44
CA PHE A 109 11.06 0.37 7.63
C PHE A 109 10.12 0.29 8.85
N GLY A 110 8.82 0.15 8.59
CA GLY A 110 7.80 0.01 9.64
C GLY A 110 6.40 -0.19 9.06
N THR A 111 5.42 -0.37 9.95
CA THR A 111 3.98 -0.37 9.61
C THR A 111 3.19 0.72 10.34
N SER A 112 3.77 1.38 11.35
CA SER A 112 3.21 2.56 12.01
C SER A 112 3.78 3.84 11.38
N LEU A 113 3.68 3.94 10.05
CA LEU A 113 4.11 5.12 9.30
C LEU A 113 3.15 6.30 9.55
N LYS A 114 3.64 7.54 9.43
CA LYS A 114 2.85 8.77 9.65
C LYS A 114 2.90 9.70 8.43
N ILE A 115 1.79 10.38 8.14
CA ILE A 115 1.71 11.44 7.11
C ILE A 115 1.51 12.81 7.76
N GLY A 116 2.38 13.76 7.44
CA GLY A 116 2.37 15.12 8.01
C GLY A 116 1.61 16.12 7.14
N ILE A 117 0.78 16.97 7.74
CA ILE A 117 0.12 18.08 7.04
C ILE A 117 1.08 19.28 7.00
N VAL A 118 1.45 19.72 5.80
CA VAL A 118 2.44 20.79 5.55
C VAL A 118 1.81 21.88 4.69
N GLY A 119 2.19 23.14 4.92
CA GLY A 119 1.67 24.30 4.21
C GLY A 119 1.90 25.60 4.98
N LEU A 120 1.75 26.74 4.31
CA LEU A 120 1.86 28.06 4.93
C LEU A 120 0.78 28.27 6.03
N PRO A 121 0.90 29.31 6.89
CA PRO A 121 -0.22 29.80 7.69
C PRO A 121 -1.48 30.06 6.85
N ASN A 122 -2.65 30.02 7.50
CA ASN A 122 -3.95 30.41 6.94
C ASN A 122 -4.46 29.64 5.69
N VAL A 123 -3.76 28.60 5.20
CA VAL A 123 -4.23 27.76 4.07
C VAL A 123 -5.36 26.77 4.43
N GLY A 124 -5.73 26.67 5.72
CA GLY A 124 -6.77 25.77 6.22
C GLY A 124 -6.29 24.44 6.82
N LYS A 125 -5.01 24.30 7.19
CA LYS A 125 -4.45 23.05 7.77
C LYS A 125 -5.23 22.55 8.98
N SER A 126 -5.38 23.37 10.01
CA SER A 126 -6.08 22.96 11.23
C SER A 126 -7.58 22.76 11.02
N THR A 127 -8.20 23.41 10.02
CA THR A 127 -9.57 23.08 9.57
C THR A 127 -9.63 21.65 9.01
N PHE A 128 -8.69 21.30 8.13
CA PHE A 128 -8.58 19.96 7.55
C PHE A 128 -8.23 18.89 8.60
N PHE A 129 -7.33 19.18 9.55
CA PHE A 129 -7.01 18.28 10.67
C PHE A 129 -8.20 18.09 11.63
N ASN A 130 -8.92 19.16 11.96
CA ASN A 130 -10.15 19.09 12.75
C ASN A 130 -11.21 18.22 12.07
N VAL A 131 -11.33 18.32 10.73
CA VAL A 131 -12.21 17.46 9.94
C VAL A 131 -11.75 15.99 10.00
N LEU A 132 -10.46 15.70 9.80
CA LEU A 132 -9.93 14.33 9.94
C LEU A 132 -10.08 13.74 11.36
N THR A 133 -10.08 14.59 12.39
CA THR A 133 -10.17 14.20 13.80
C THR A 133 -11.61 14.07 14.28
N LYS A 134 -12.54 14.96 13.87
CA LYS A 134 -13.99 14.77 14.04
C LYS A 134 -14.47 13.42 13.49
N SER A 135 -13.89 12.99 12.36
CA SER A 135 -14.18 11.68 11.75
C SER A 135 -13.76 10.46 12.59
N GLN A 136 -13.07 10.65 13.72
CA GLN A 136 -12.67 9.57 14.64
C GLN A 136 -13.51 9.49 15.92
N ALA A 137 -14.31 10.51 16.23
CA ALA A 137 -15.06 10.55 17.50
C ALA A 137 -16.13 9.45 17.65
N ALA A 138 -16.36 8.64 16.60
CA ALA A 138 -17.23 7.47 16.58
C ALA A 138 -16.47 6.12 16.58
N ALA A 139 -15.14 6.12 16.71
CA ALA A 139 -14.29 4.92 16.78
C ALA A 139 -13.55 4.86 18.13
N GLU A 140 -13.61 3.71 18.80
CA GLU A 140 -13.33 3.63 20.25
C GLU A 140 -11.85 3.70 20.67
N ASN A 141 -11.64 3.98 21.96
CA ASN A 141 -10.35 4.24 22.58
C ASN A 141 -9.39 3.04 22.55
N PHE A 142 -8.15 3.26 22.10
CA PHE A 142 -7.04 2.32 22.28
C PHE A 142 -6.13 2.76 23.45
N PRO A 143 -6.19 2.13 24.64
CA PRO A 143 -5.58 2.64 25.87
C PRO A 143 -4.05 2.51 25.98
N PHE A 144 -3.35 2.17 24.88
CA PHE A 144 -1.91 1.87 24.86
C PHE A 144 -1.10 2.80 23.93
N CYS A 145 -1.66 3.95 23.55
CA CYS A 145 -0.95 4.95 22.76
C CYS A 145 -1.10 6.32 23.41
N THR A 146 0.02 6.92 23.80
CA THR A 146 0.10 8.36 24.05
C THR A 146 -0.17 9.06 22.72
N ILE A 147 -1.36 9.60 22.55
CA ILE A 147 -1.70 10.44 21.40
C ILE A 147 -1.27 11.86 21.77
N ASP A 148 -0.15 12.31 21.21
CA ASP A 148 0.22 13.73 21.26
C ASP A 148 -0.91 14.55 20.62
N PRO A 149 -1.24 15.77 21.11
CA PRO A 149 -2.43 16.52 20.69
C PRO A 149 -2.47 16.93 19.21
N ASN A 150 -1.35 16.76 18.49
CA ASN A 150 -1.22 17.03 17.06
C ASN A 150 -1.25 15.75 16.21
N GLU A 151 -1.39 14.56 16.81
CA GLU A 151 -1.48 13.27 16.10
C GLU A 151 -2.90 12.70 16.14
N SER A 152 -3.29 12.00 15.08
CA SER A 152 -4.68 11.61 14.84
C SER A 152 -4.72 10.32 14.00
N ARG A 153 -5.63 9.39 14.28
CA ARG A 153 -5.69 8.05 13.64
C ARG A 153 -6.96 7.87 12.83
N VAL A 154 -6.93 8.34 11.58
CA VAL A 154 -8.11 8.31 10.71
C VAL A 154 -8.36 6.87 10.24
N PRO A 155 -9.57 6.30 10.42
CA PRO A 155 -9.89 5.01 9.81
C PRO A 155 -9.88 5.13 8.28
N VAL A 156 -9.30 4.15 7.61
CA VAL A 156 -9.29 4.05 6.15
C VAL A 156 -10.64 3.46 5.70
N PRO A 157 -11.50 4.20 4.99
CA PRO A 157 -12.76 3.64 4.50
C PRO A 157 -12.45 2.62 3.39
N ASP A 158 -13.03 1.43 3.45
CA ASP A 158 -12.91 0.44 2.39
C ASP A 158 -14.19 -0.40 2.24
N ASP A 159 -14.76 -0.30 1.05
CA ASP A 159 -15.95 -0.99 0.58
C ASP A 159 -15.80 -2.53 0.68
N ARG A 160 -14.55 -3.04 0.65
CA ARG A 160 -14.24 -4.46 0.90
C ARG A 160 -14.39 -4.85 2.36
N PHE A 161 -13.91 -4.01 3.27
CA PHE A 161 -14.03 -4.21 4.72
C PHE A 161 -15.50 -4.15 5.16
N ASP A 162 -16.26 -3.19 4.63
CA ASP A 162 -17.69 -3.04 4.93
C ASP A 162 -18.50 -4.24 4.43
N PHE A 163 -18.20 -4.77 3.24
CA PHE A 163 -18.80 -6.01 2.75
C PHE A 163 -18.53 -7.22 3.66
N LEU A 164 -17.28 -7.39 4.13
CA LEU A 164 -16.93 -8.47 5.06
C LEU A 164 -17.63 -8.30 6.42
N CYS A 165 -17.73 -7.06 6.92
CA CYS A 165 -18.48 -6.73 8.14
C CYS A 165 -19.99 -6.98 8.00
N GLN A 166 -20.59 -6.75 6.83
CA GLN A 166 -22.00 -7.01 6.54
C GLN A 166 -22.29 -8.52 6.41
N TYR A 167 -21.36 -9.28 5.82
CA TYR A 167 -21.48 -10.73 5.65
C TYR A 167 -21.31 -11.49 6.97
N HIS A 168 -20.20 -11.28 7.67
CA HIS A 168 -19.88 -12.02 8.90
C HIS A 168 -20.63 -11.50 10.14
N LYS A 169 -21.04 -10.22 10.14
CA LYS A 169 -21.72 -9.53 11.25
C LYS A 169 -21.01 -9.69 12.62
N PRO A 170 -19.68 -9.52 12.70
CA PRO A 170 -18.94 -9.75 13.93
C PRO A 170 -19.25 -8.67 15.00
N PRO A 171 -19.03 -8.97 16.29
CA PRO A 171 -18.99 -7.96 17.34
C PRO A 171 -17.76 -7.06 17.23
N SER A 172 -16.57 -7.59 16.89
CA SER A 172 -15.36 -6.78 16.66
C SER A 172 -15.21 -6.38 15.19
N LYS A 173 -15.04 -5.08 14.94
CA LYS A 173 -14.83 -4.49 13.60
C LYS A 173 -13.69 -3.49 13.65
N ILE A 174 -12.52 -3.87 13.15
CA ILE A 174 -11.29 -3.07 13.26
C ILE A 174 -10.78 -2.71 11.85
N PRO A 175 -11.04 -1.48 11.35
CA PRO A 175 -10.54 -1.04 10.05
C PRO A 175 -9.02 -0.80 10.09
N ALA A 176 -8.41 -0.55 8.92
CA ALA A 176 -7.05 -0.04 8.84
C ALA A 176 -7.03 1.44 9.26
N PHE A 177 -5.90 1.93 9.79
CA PHE A 177 -5.77 3.31 10.24
C PHE A 177 -4.59 4.03 9.57
N LEU A 178 -4.81 5.29 9.21
CA LEU A 178 -3.78 6.23 8.75
C LEU A 178 -3.40 7.16 9.91
N ASN A 179 -2.14 7.13 10.36
CA ASN A 179 -1.65 8.10 11.34
C ASN A 179 -1.37 9.43 10.61
N VAL A 180 -2.09 10.49 10.98
CA VAL A 180 -1.95 11.84 10.44
C VAL A 180 -1.43 12.77 11.55
N VAL A 181 -0.52 13.67 11.19
CA VAL A 181 0.08 14.65 12.12
C VAL A 181 -0.21 16.06 11.59
N ASP A 182 -0.86 16.93 12.36
CA ASP A 182 -0.87 18.38 12.05
C ASP A 182 0.51 18.96 12.37
N ILE A 183 1.03 19.76 11.45
CA ILE A 183 2.31 20.44 11.61
C ILE A 183 2.05 21.92 11.37
N ALA A 184 2.73 22.78 12.14
CA ALA A 184 2.42 24.21 12.25
C ALA A 184 2.52 25.00 10.92
N GLY A 185 2.29 26.32 10.95
CA GLY A 185 2.58 27.19 9.81
C GLY A 185 4.06 27.15 9.43
N LEU A 186 4.40 26.64 8.25
CA LEU A 186 5.73 26.85 7.67
C LEU A 186 5.84 28.31 7.23
N VAL A 187 6.82 29.02 7.77
CA VAL A 187 7.09 30.43 7.47
C VAL A 187 8.49 30.54 6.87
N LYS A 188 8.57 31.30 5.78
CA LYS A 188 9.77 31.56 4.98
C LYS A 188 10.96 31.96 5.84
N GLY A 189 12.07 31.24 5.68
CA GLY A 189 13.29 31.35 6.49
C GLY A 189 13.46 30.25 7.55
N ALA A 190 12.52 29.29 7.67
CA ALA A 190 12.52 28.25 8.70
C ALA A 190 13.81 27.41 8.76
N HIS A 191 14.46 27.20 7.60
CA HIS A 191 15.73 26.48 7.49
C HIS A 191 16.89 27.18 8.26
N THR A 192 16.87 28.51 8.37
CA THR A 192 17.91 29.30 9.07
C THR A 192 17.92 29.10 10.60
N GLY A 193 16.92 28.41 11.15
CA GLY A 193 16.89 27.95 12.53
C GLY A 193 16.57 29.01 13.59
N GLN A 194 16.29 30.26 13.20
CA GLN A 194 15.82 31.29 14.13
C GLN A 194 14.34 31.09 14.45
N GLY A 195 14.04 30.69 15.69
CA GLY A 195 12.67 30.53 16.20
C GLY A 195 12.01 29.18 15.87
N LEU A 196 10.68 29.19 15.70
CA LEU A 196 9.83 28.00 15.65
C LEU A 196 10.10 27.04 14.46
N GLY A 197 10.80 27.49 13.42
CA GLY A 197 11.07 26.71 12.20
C GLY A 197 11.85 25.41 12.43
N ASN A 198 12.79 25.39 13.38
CA ASN A 198 13.55 24.17 13.69
C ASN A 198 12.66 23.07 14.31
N SER A 199 11.75 23.43 15.21
CA SER A 199 10.78 22.48 15.79
C SER A 199 9.84 21.94 14.72
N PHE A 200 9.35 22.81 13.83
CA PHE A 200 8.52 22.42 12.69
C PHE A 200 9.20 21.37 11.79
N LEU A 201 10.46 21.59 11.42
CA LEU A 201 11.21 20.65 10.58
C LEU A 201 11.47 19.30 11.28
N SER A 202 11.65 19.29 12.61
CA SER A 202 11.78 18.03 13.36
C SER A 202 10.51 17.15 13.31
N HIS A 203 9.31 17.77 13.33
CA HIS A 203 8.05 17.05 13.18
C HIS A 203 7.85 16.49 11.76
N ILE A 204 8.27 17.20 10.69
CA ILE A 204 8.28 16.61 9.34
C ILE A 204 9.26 15.42 9.26
N ASN A 205 10.40 15.47 9.95
CA ASN A 205 11.34 14.34 9.94
C ASN A 205 10.78 13.11 10.67
N ALA A 206 9.98 13.32 11.71
CA ALA A 206 9.23 12.24 12.36
C ALA A 206 8.19 11.59 11.41
N CYS A 207 7.68 12.31 10.41
CA CYS A 207 6.77 11.78 9.39
C CYS A 207 7.49 11.05 8.25
N ASP A 208 6.74 10.18 7.58
CA ASP A 208 7.20 9.31 6.49
C ASP A 208 6.70 9.77 5.11
N GLY A 209 5.60 10.54 5.06
CA GLY A 209 5.05 11.19 3.87
C GLY A 209 4.42 12.55 4.21
N ILE A 210 4.03 13.33 3.18
CA ILE A 210 3.54 14.71 3.33
C ILE A 210 2.22 14.94 2.57
N PHE A 211 1.20 15.45 3.26
CA PHE A 211 0.06 16.15 2.66
C PHE A 211 0.39 17.64 2.54
N HIS A 212 0.72 18.11 1.34
CA HIS A 212 0.99 19.52 1.06
C HIS A 212 -0.33 20.26 0.78
N LEU A 213 -0.83 20.97 1.79
CA LEU A 213 -2.00 21.84 1.66
C LEU A 213 -1.64 23.16 0.96
N MET A 214 -2.54 23.70 0.14
CA MET A 214 -2.39 24.97 -0.56
C MET A 214 -3.69 25.76 -0.57
N ARG A 215 -3.62 27.10 -0.50
CA ARG A 215 -4.77 27.99 -0.63
C ARG A 215 -5.02 28.32 -2.10
N ALA A 216 -6.17 27.91 -2.64
CA ALA A 216 -6.61 28.28 -3.99
C ALA A 216 -7.93 29.08 -3.99
N PHE A 217 -8.34 29.62 -2.84
CA PHE A 217 -9.49 30.50 -2.69
C PHE A 217 -9.04 31.89 -2.22
N ASP A 218 -9.67 32.92 -2.79
CA ASP A 218 -9.55 34.30 -2.29
C ASP A 218 -10.57 34.48 -1.15
N ASP A 219 -10.19 35.23 -0.13
CA ASP A 219 -11.02 35.55 1.04
C ASP A 219 -10.41 36.79 1.72
N ASP A 220 -11.17 37.87 1.82
CA ASP A 220 -10.69 39.19 2.23
C ASP A 220 -10.48 39.27 3.76
N ASP A 221 -11.17 38.45 4.54
CA ASP A 221 -11.00 38.36 6.00
C ASP A 221 -9.71 37.59 6.38
N ILE A 222 -9.13 36.83 5.45
CA ILE A 222 -8.00 35.94 5.70
C ILE A 222 -6.73 36.48 5.02
N THR A 223 -5.89 37.14 5.81
CA THR A 223 -4.58 37.63 5.35
C THR A 223 -3.65 36.50 4.91
N HIS A 224 -2.83 36.76 3.87
CA HIS A 224 -1.81 35.85 3.40
C HIS A 224 -0.41 36.35 3.76
N VAL A 225 0.53 35.46 4.09
CA VAL A 225 1.87 35.81 4.62
C VAL A 225 2.68 36.61 3.58
N GLU A 226 2.63 36.20 2.31
CA GLU A 226 3.27 36.91 1.20
C GLU A 226 2.34 37.99 0.57
N GLY A 227 1.40 38.53 1.36
CA GLY A 227 0.48 39.63 1.01
C GLY A 227 -0.57 39.36 -0.08
N SER A 228 -0.41 38.26 -0.82
CA SER A 228 -1.21 37.89 -2.00
C SER A 228 -1.36 36.37 -2.07
N VAL A 229 -2.49 35.86 -2.53
CA VAL A 229 -2.69 34.41 -2.76
C VAL A 229 -2.04 34.05 -4.10
N ASP A 230 -1.00 33.21 -4.07
CA ASP A 230 -0.45 32.56 -5.27
C ASP A 230 0.11 31.17 -4.89
N PRO A 231 -0.70 30.10 -5.02
CA PRO A 231 -0.29 28.77 -4.61
C PRO A 231 0.92 28.22 -5.37
N VAL A 232 1.28 28.76 -6.54
CA VAL A 232 2.46 28.29 -7.29
C VAL A 232 3.74 28.72 -6.57
N ARG A 233 3.85 30.01 -6.23
CA ARG A 233 4.93 30.55 -5.40
C ARG A 233 4.96 29.86 -4.03
N ASP A 234 3.80 29.57 -3.46
CA ASP A 234 3.71 28.97 -2.13
C ASP A 234 4.26 27.52 -2.11
N ILE A 235 4.08 26.74 -3.19
CA ILE A 235 4.77 25.45 -3.38
C ILE A 235 6.29 25.63 -3.50
N GLU A 236 6.73 26.60 -4.30
CA GLU A 236 8.16 26.85 -4.56
C GLU A 236 8.91 27.20 -3.27
N ILE A 237 8.34 28.04 -2.41
CA ILE A 237 8.88 28.35 -1.07
C ILE A 237 9.05 27.05 -0.26
N ILE A 238 8.01 26.23 -0.15
CA ILE A 238 8.04 25.01 0.67
C ILE A 238 9.05 23.99 0.13
N HIS A 239 9.11 23.81 -1.20
CA HIS A 239 10.09 22.93 -1.84
C HIS A 239 11.53 23.41 -1.67
N GLU A 240 11.78 24.71 -1.77
CA GLU A 240 13.11 25.29 -1.54
C GLU A 240 13.56 25.12 -0.10
N GLU A 241 12.70 25.35 0.89
CA GLU A 241 13.07 25.19 2.31
C GLU A 241 13.36 23.74 2.70
N LEU A 242 12.61 22.77 2.17
CA LEU A 242 12.89 21.35 2.39
C LEU A 242 14.22 20.93 1.72
N ARG A 243 14.53 21.46 0.52
CA ARG A 243 15.81 21.22 -0.16
C ARG A 243 16.99 21.84 0.60
N LEU A 244 16.85 23.08 1.08
CA LEU A 244 17.87 23.78 1.87
C LEU A 244 18.16 23.07 3.20
N LYS A 245 17.15 22.45 3.84
CA LYS A 245 17.39 21.65 5.05
C LYS A 245 18.06 20.31 4.75
N ASP A 246 17.74 19.65 3.63
CA ASP A 246 18.49 18.48 3.17
C ASP A 246 19.94 18.84 2.84
N GLU A 247 20.21 19.97 2.18
CA GLU A 247 21.57 20.47 1.90
C GLU A 247 22.42 20.64 3.18
N GLU A 248 21.83 21.19 4.25
CA GLU A 248 22.46 21.27 5.58
C GLU A 248 22.78 19.87 6.14
N LEU A 249 21.80 18.95 6.13
CA LEU A 249 21.93 17.59 6.65
C LEU A 249 22.94 16.74 5.86
N ILE A 250 22.96 16.87 4.53
CA ILE A 250 23.91 16.22 3.62
C ILE A 250 25.32 16.70 3.95
N THR A 251 25.52 18.03 4.02
CA THR A 251 26.83 18.63 4.31
C THR A 251 27.34 18.19 5.69
N GLN A 252 26.53 18.30 6.74
CA GLN A 252 26.90 17.84 8.08
C GLN A 252 27.17 16.32 8.17
N SER A 253 26.57 15.52 7.29
CA SER A 253 26.79 14.06 7.25
C SER A 253 28.08 13.71 6.50
N ILE A 254 28.35 14.38 5.37
CA ILE A 254 29.59 14.24 4.61
C ILE A 254 30.79 14.66 5.46
N ASP A 255 30.70 15.77 6.18
CA ASP A 255 31.73 16.26 7.10
C ASP A 255 32.09 15.28 8.22
N LYS A 256 31.15 14.40 8.63
CA LYS A 256 31.37 13.35 9.62
C LYS A 256 31.97 12.11 8.96
N LEU A 257 31.41 11.70 7.82
CA LEU A 257 31.87 10.54 7.05
C LEU A 257 33.29 10.73 6.50
N GLU A 258 33.66 11.92 6.02
CA GLU A 258 35.02 12.19 5.51
C GLU A 258 36.08 11.97 6.61
N LYS A 259 35.81 12.48 7.82
CA LYS A 259 36.73 12.37 8.96
C LYS A 259 36.98 10.92 9.38
N VAL A 260 35.98 10.03 9.24
CA VAL A 260 36.10 8.62 9.65
C VAL A 260 36.51 7.70 8.49
N ALA A 261 35.86 7.80 7.33
CA ALA A 261 36.08 6.91 6.19
C ALA A 261 37.34 7.28 5.38
N VAL A 262 37.57 8.58 5.12
CA VAL A 262 38.70 9.04 4.31
C VAL A 262 39.92 9.30 5.18
N ARG A 263 39.79 10.13 6.23
CA ARG A 263 40.93 10.51 7.10
C ARG A 263 41.25 9.43 8.14
N GLY A 264 40.24 8.74 8.68
CA GLY A 264 40.39 7.60 9.58
C GLY A 264 40.61 6.25 8.89
N GLY A 265 40.41 6.19 7.56
CA GLY A 265 40.73 5.02 6.73
C GLY A 265 39.76 3.83 6.81
N ASP A 266 38.57 3.96 7.42
CA ASP A 266 37.62 2.85 7.47
C ASP A 266 36.97 2.55 6.10
N LYS A 267 37.49 1.50 5.47
CA LYS A 267 37.02 0.94 4.20
C LYS A 267 35.55 0.48 4.21
N LYS A 268 34.93 0.29 5.38
CA LYS A 268 33.50 -0.07 5.48
C LYS A 268 32.58 1.13 5.22
N LEU A 269 32.98 2.32 5.64
CA LEU A 269 32.19 3.55 5.51
C LEU A 269 32.47 4.29 4.20
N LYS A 270 33.55 3.95 3.49
CA LYS A 270 33.86 4.59 2.20
C LYS A 270 32.71 4.48 1.16
N PRO A 271 32.06 3.33 0.93
CA PRO A 271 30.93 3.25 0.00
C PRO A 271 29.75 4.16 0.39
N GLU A 272 29.54 4.40 1.68
CA GLU A 272 28.50 5.28 2.19
C GLU A 272 28.84 6.76 1.98
N TYR A 273 30.12 7.12 2.15
CA TYR A 273 30.66 8.42 1.74
C TYR A 273 30.54 8.65 0.22
N ASP A 274 30.94 7.68 -0.60
CA ASP A 274 30.90 7.78 -2.06
C ASP A 274 29.44 8.00 -2.57
N VAL A 275 28.45 7.32 -1.96
CA VAL A 275 27.00 7.54 -2.23
C VAL A 275 26.53 8.90 -1.73
N MET A 276 26.97 9.35 -0.56
CA MET A 276 26.62 10.69 -0.05
C MET A 276 27.19 11.81 -0.91
N CYS A 277 28.35 11.63 -1.54
CA CYS A 277 28.86 12.55 -2.57
C CYS A 277 27.97 12.58 -3.83
N LYS A 278 27.48 11.43 -4.30
CA LYS A 278 26.49 11.35 -5.40
C LYS A 278 25.18 12.09 -5.06
N ILE A 279 24.67 11.90 -3.84
CA ILE A 279 23.48 12.62 -3.32
C ILE A 279 23.74 14.13 -3.26
N LYS A 280 24.92 14.56 -2.81
CA LYS A 280 25.31 15.98 -2.76
C LYS A 280 25.15 16.66 -4.12
N THR A 281 25.70 16.06 -5.17
CA THR A 281 25.64 16.67 -6.51
C THR A 281 24.22 16.74 -7.07
N TRP A 282 23.38 15.74 -6.81
CA TRP A 282 21.97 15.80 -7.21
C TRP A 282 21.16 16.89 -6.47
N VAL A 283 21.34 17.00 -5.15
CA VAL A 283 20.50 17.86 -4.29
C VAL A 283 21.00 19.30 -4.24
N ILE A 284 22.31 19.53 -4.26
CA ILE A 284 22.93 20.87 -4.18
C ILE A 284 23.24 21.40 -5.58
N ASP A 285 24.05 20.67 -6.37
CA ASP A 285 24.58 21.19 -7.64
C ASP A 285 23.48 21.23 -8.72
N GLU A 286 22.68 20.16 -8.85
CA GLU A 286 21.53 20.11 -9.76
C GLU A 286 20.21 20.65 -9.15
N LYS A 287 20.19 20.94 -7.84
CA LYS A 287 19.03 21.46 -7.07
C LYS A 287 17.77 20.59 -7.09
N LYS A 288 17.88 19.28 -7.31
CA LYS A 288 16.74 18.35 -7.43
C LYS A 288 16.42 17.61 -6.13
N ALA A 289 15.14 17.26 -5.94
CA ALA A 289 14.71 16.42 -4.83
C ALA A 289 15.23 14.98 -4.97
N VAL A 290 15.61 14.35 -3.86
CA VAL A 290 16.13 12.97 -3.81
C VAL A 290 15.20 11.96 -4.51
N ARG A 291 13.88 12.15 -4.38
CA ARG A 291 12.85 11.27 -4.97
C ARG A 291 12.77 11.24 -6.50
N PHE A 292 13.41 12.17 -7.21
CA PHE A 292 13.40 12.23 -8.69
C PHE A 292 14.59 11.55 -9.35
N TYR A 293 15.56 11.05 -8.59
CA TYR A 293 16.61 10.21 -9.13
C TYR A 293 16.10 8.77 -9.14
N HIS A 294 15.83 8.22 -10.32
CA HIS A 294 15.22 6.89 -10.45
C HIS A 294 16.24 5.74 -10.46
N ASP A 295 17.51 6.03 -10.79
CA ASP A 295 18.56 5.02 -10.98
C ASP A 295 19.34 4.68 -9.68
N TRP A 296 18.68 4.72 -8.52
CA TRP A 296 19.30 4.31 -7.25
C TRP A 296 19.45 2.79 -7.20
N ASN A 297 20.66 2.32 -6.95
CA ASN A 297 20.96 0.89 -6.73
C ASN A 297 20.53 0.46 -5.32
N ASP A 298 20.26 -0.83 -5.09
CA ASP A 298 19.75 -1.39 -3.82
C ASP A 298 20.50 -0.85 -2.59
N LYS A 299 21.84 -0.85 -2.66
CA LYS A 299 22.73 -0.38 -1.57
C LYS A 299 22.71 1.13 -1.36
N GLU A 300 22.36 1.90 -2.37
CA GLU A 300 22.23 3.36 -2.28
C GLU A 300 20.91 3.71 -1.57
N ILE A 301 19.84 2.96 -1.86
CA ILE A 301 18.55 3.06 -1.15
C ILE A 301 18.70 2.69 0.33
N ASP A 302 19.50 1.66 0.66
CA ASP A 302 19.86 1.34 2.05
C ASP A 302 20.56 2.51 2.78
N VAL A 303 21.35 3.35 2.08
CA VAL A 303 21.97 4.56 2.65
C VAL A 303 20.95 5.69 2.80
N LEU A 304 20.14 5.96 1.76
CA LEU A 304 19.05 6.95 1.82
C LEU A 304 18.10 6.69 3.00
N ASN A 305 17.77 5.42 3.24
CA ASN A 305 16.87 4.99 4.30
C ASN A 305 17.44 5.13 5.72
N LYS A 306 18.75 5.38 5.88
CA LYS A 306 19.34 5.80 7.18
C LYS A 306 19.14 7.28 7.46
N HIS A 307 19.27 8.12 6.43
CA HIS A 307 19.27 9.58 6.56
C HIS A 307 17.86 10.19 6.55
N LEU A 308 16.88 9.53 5.89
CA LEU A 308 15.45 9.90 5.89
C LEU A 308 15.15 11.36 5.47
N PHE A 309 15.89 11.84 4.47
CA PHE A 309 15.81 13.17 3.87
C PHE A 309 14.37 13.69 3.63
N PHE A 310 14.19 14.99 3.74
CA PHE A 310 12.90 15.66 3.54
C PHE A 310 12.38 15.47 2.10
N THR A 311 13.27 15.65 1.13
CA THR A 311 12.97 15.56 -0.31
C THR A 311 12.92 14.12 -0.85
N SER A 312 13.11 13.10 0.00
CA SER A 312 12.82 11.70 -0.34
C SER A 312 11.42 11.24 0.08
N LYS A 313 10.71 12.02 0.91
CA LYS A 313 9.35 11.68 1.37
C LYS A 313 8.33 11.89 0.23
N PRO A 314 7.37 10.97 0.01
CA PRO A 314 6.30 11.14 -0.97
C PRO A 314 5.38 12.31 -0.57
N MET A 315 4.92 13.07 -1.57
CA MET A 315 4.05 14.23 -1.40
C MET A 315 2.71 14.03 -2.12
N ILE A 316 1.63 14.53 -1.50
CA ILE A 316 0.29 14.64 -2.11
C ILE A 316 -0.15 16.09 -2.01
N TYR A 317 -0.54 16.69 -3.12
CA TYR A 317 -0.95 18.09 -3.22
C TYR A 317 -2.45 18.24 -2.96
N LEU A 318 -2.81 18.83 -1.82
CA LEU A 318 -4.19 19.07 -1.41
C LEU A 318 -4.57 20.54 -1.70
N VAL A 319 -5.29 20.75 -2.81
CA VAL A 319 -5.73 22.08 -3.23
C VAL A 319 -7.01 22.46 -2.49
N ASN A 320 -6.92 23.33 -1.48
CA ASN A 320 -8.08 23.79 -0.74
C ASN A 320 -8.80 24.90 -1.52
N LEU A 321 -10.06 24.66 -1.87
CA LEU A 321 -10.92 25.50 -2.70
C LEU A 321 -12.09 26.08 -1.90
N SER A 322 -12.74 27.09 -2.47
CA SER A 322 -14.08 27.48 -2.02
C SER A 322 -15.10 26.37 -2.33
N GLU A 323 -16.13 26.25 -1.51
CA GLU A 323 -17.26 25.33 -1.72
C GLU A 323 -17.89 25.52 -3.10
N LYS A 324 -18.05 26.78 -3.52
CA LYS A 324 -18.58 27.18 -4.83
C LYS A 324 -17.71 26.66 -5.97
N ASP A 325 -16.39 26.78 -5.88
CA ASP A 325 -15.45 26.32 -6.92
C ASP A 325 -15.34 24.79 -6.97
N TYR A 326 -15.40 24.13 -5.81
CA TYR A 326 -15.37 22.67 -5.72
C TYR A 326 -16.63 22.05 -6.35
N ILE A 327 -17.82 22.56 -6.04
CA ILE A 327 -19.08 22.14 -6.67
C ILE A 327 -19.04 22.40 -8.20
N ARG A 328 -18.55 23.58 -8.61
CA ARG A 328 -18.41 23.96 -10.04
C ARG A 328 -17.28 23.23 -10.77
N LYS A 329 -16.40 22.52 -10.05
CA LYS A 329 -15.22 21.78 -10.55
C LYS A 329 -14.30 22.68 -11.41
N LYS A 330 -14.22 23.98 -11.08
CA LYS A 330 -13.48 25.02 -11.82
C LYS A 330 -12.92 26.08 -10.84
N ASN A 331 -11.65 26.42 -10.99
CA ASN A 331 -10.97 27.48 -10.23
C ASN A 331 -9.76 28.00 -11.02
N LYS A 332 -9.37 29.27 -10.80
CA LYS A 332 -8.31 29.96 -11.55
C LYS A 332 -6.89 29.39 -11.36
N TRP A 333 -6.63 28.67 -10.27
CA TRP A 333 -5.31 28.14 -9.93
C TRP A 333 -5.08 26.69 -10.33
N LEU A 334 -6.13 25.87 -10.44
CA LEU A 334 -6.01 24.42 -10.64
C LEU A 334 -5.17 24.03 -11.86
N ILE A 335 -5.28 24.79 -12.96
CA ILE A 335 -4.50 24.57 -14.18
C ILE A 335 -3.02 24.84 -13.91
N LYS A 336 -2.68 26.02 -13.36
CA LYS A 336 -1.30 26.41 -13.05
C LYS A 336 -0.62 25.46 -12.05
N ILE A 337 -1.34 25.06 -10.99
CA ILE A 337 -0.85 24.08 -10.01
C ILE A 337 -0.55 22.76 -10.71
N LYS A 338 -1.45 22.28 -11.58
CA LYS A 338 -1.21 21.04 -12.33
C LYS A 338 -0.02 21.16 -13.28
N GLU A 339 0.08 22.24 -14.06
CA GLU A 339 1.21 22.49 -14.97
C GLU A 339 2.55 22.55 -14.22
N TRP A 340 2.57 23.10 -13.01
CA TRP A 340 3.75 23.12 -12.15
C TRP A 340 4.11 21.70 -11.64
N VAL A 341 3.11 20.93 -11.18
CA VAL A 341 3.31 19.56 -10.67
C VAL A 341 3.70 18.59 -11.79
N ASP A 342 3.00 18.60 -12.93
CA ASP A 342 3.33 17.77 -14.10
C ASP A 342 4.78 18.04 -14.60
N LYS A 343 5.34 19.22 -14.33
CA LYS A 343 6.72 19.62 -14.69
C LYS A 343 7.77 19.30 -13.62
N HIS A 344 7.47 19.54 -12.34
CA HIS A 344 8.47 19.48 -11.24
C HIS A 344 8.29 18.29 -10.28
N ASP A 345 7.17 17.58 -10.36
CA ASP A 345 6.85 16.39 -9.55
C ASP A 345 5.99 15.39 -10.37
N PRO A 346 6.55 14.85 -11.47
CA PRO A 346 5.78 14.08 -12.46
C PRO A 346 5.20 12.80 -11.85
N GLY A 347 3.86 12.70 -11.86
CA GLY A 347 3.11 11.57 -11.32
C GLY A 347 2.60 11.76 -9.88
N ALA A 348 2.89 12.88 -9.22
CA ALA A 348 2.30 13.18 -7.91
C ALA A 348 0.79 13.46 -7.98
N LEU A 349 0.09 13.12 -6.90
CA LEU A 349 -1.37 13.24 -6.83
C LEU A 349 -1.78 14.65 -6.42
N VAL A 350 -2.45 15.36 -7.34
CA VAL A 350 -3.16 16.61 -7.05
C VAL A 350 -4.63 16.29 -6.77
N ILE A 351 -5.08 16.61 -5.54
CA ILE A 351 -6.46 16.38 -5.09
C ILE A 351 -7.09 17.73 -4.73
N PRO A 352 -8.05 18.24 -5.52
CA PRO A 352 -8.89 19.36 -5.10
C PRO A 352 -9.87 18.90 -4.01
N PHE A 353 -10.07 19.74 -3.00
CA PHE A 353 -11.07 19.58 -1.94
C PHE A 353 -11.53 20.94 -1.44
N SER A 354 -12.51 21.00 -0.54
CA SER A 354 -12.86 22.24 0.18
C SER A 354 -13.05 21.94 1.66
N GLY A 355 -12.15 22.45 2.50
CA GLY A 355 -12.22 22.23 3.95
C GLY A 355 -13.49 22.80 4.59
N ALA A 356 -14.05 23.88 4.02
CA ALA A 356 -15.31 24.45 4.46
C ALA A 356 -16.52 23.55 4.15
N LEU A 357 -16.54 22.91 2.97
CA LEU A 357 -17.57 21.94 2.63
C LEU A 357 -17.48 20.68 3.50
N GLU A 358 -16.27 20.11 3.65
CA GLU A 358 -16.11 18.88 4.45
C GLU A 358 -16.48 19.07 5.92
N LEU A 359 -16.25 20.26 6.48
CA LEU A 359 -16.70 20.60 7.83
C LEU A 359 -18.23 20.63 7.93
N LYS A 360 -18.93 21.28 6.99
CA LYS A 360 -20.40 21.25 6.91
C LYS A 360 -20.94 19.82 6.79
N LEU A 361 -20.31 19.01 5.94
CA LEU A 361 -20.66 17.59 5.74
C LEU A 361 -20.34 16.69 6.95
N GLN A 362 -19.82 17.22 8.06
CA GLN A 362 -19.64 16.50 9.33
C GLN A 362 -20.58 16.97 10.44
N ASP A 363 -21.08 18.20 10.36
CA ASP A 363 -22.07 18.74 11.29
C ASP A 363 -23.52 18.39 10.87
N MET A 364 -23.69 17.74 9.70
CA MET A 364 -24.95 17.14 9.19
C MET A 364 -25.09 15.66 9.57
N SER A 365 -26.32 15.16 9.69
CA SER A 365 -26.57 13.72 9.81
C SER A 365 -26.23 12.96 8.52
N ALA A 366 -26.09 11.63 8.62
CA ALA A 366 -25.74 10.78 7.46
C ALA A 366 -26.77 10.85 6.31
N GLU A 367 -28.07 11.00 6.62
CA GLU A 367 -29.12 11.14 5.61
C GLU A 367 -29.12 12.51 4.93
N GLU A 368 -28.95 13.59 5.70
CA GLU A 368 -28.85 14.95 5.17
C GLU A 368 -27.59 15.12 4.32
N LYS A 369 -26.47 14.55 4.77
CA LYS A 369 -25.22 14.49 4.04
C LYS A 369 -25.39 13.81 2.68
N GLN A 370 -26.08 12.68 2.62
CA GLN A 370 -26.34 11.97 1.36
C GLN A 370 -27.20 12.82 0.42
N LYS A 371 -28.31 13.39 0.92
CA LYS A 371 -29.20 14.29 0.15
C LYS A 371 -28.44 15.50 -0.40
N TYR A 372 -27.67 16.21 0.43
CA TYR A 372 -26.87 17.36 0.01
C TYR A 372 -25.84 16.99 -1.09
N LEU A 373 -25.17 15.84 -0.96
CA LEU A 373 -24.19 15.38 -1.95
C LEU A 373 -24.85 15.03 -3.30
N GLU A 374 -26.03 14.41 -3.27
CA GLU A 374 -26.86 14.12 -4.46
C GLU A 374 -27.36 15.41 -5.13
N GLU A 375 -28.00 16.31 -4.37
CA GLU A 375 -28.51 17.60 -4.84
C GLU A 375 -27.43 18.46 -5.52
N ASN A 376 -26.22 18.48 -4.95
CA ASN A 376 -25.10 19.26 -5.48
C ASN A 376 -24.24 18.50 -6.52
N MET A 377 -24.54 17.22 -6.80
CA MET A 377 -23.74 16.33 -7.67
C MET A 377 -22.25 16.31 -7.29
N THR A 378 -21.98 16.24 -5.99
CA THR A 378 -20.63 16.22 -5.39
C THR A 378 -20.39 14.97 -4.56
N GLN A 379 -19.13 14.77 -4.17
CA GLN A 379 -18.69 13.71 -3.27
C GLN A 379 -17.68 14.29 -2.29
N SER A 380 -17.62 13.75 -1.07
CA SER A 380 -16.54 14.07 -0.13
C SER A 380 -15.20 13.61 -0.71
N ALA A 381 -14.19 14.48 -0.65
CA ALA A 381 -12.82 14.19 -1.02
C ALA A 381 -12.08 13.39 0.07
N LEU A 382 -12.54 13.42 1.34
CA LEU A 382 -11.82 12.79 2.46
C LEU A 382 -11.51 11.31 2.22
N PRO A 383 -12.45 10.43 1.77
CA PRO A 383 -12.14 9.03 1.51
C PRO A 383 -11.04 8.85 0.47
N LYS A 384 -11.01 9.70 -0.57
CA LYS A 384 -9.98 9.70 -1.60
C LYS A 384 -8.63 10.18 -1.05
N ILE A 385 -8.62 11.22 -0.22
CA ILE A 385 -7.39 11.74 0.41
C ILE A 385 -6.79 10.70 1.37
N ILE A 386 -7.61 10.03 2.19
CA ILE A 386 -7.18 8.99 3.11
C ILE A 386 -6.64 7.77 2.36
N LYS A 387 -7.39 7.24 1.36
CA LYS A 387 -6.92 6.14 0.49
C LYS A 387 -5.61 6.52 -0.23
N ALA A 388 -5.48 7.75 -0.74
CA ALA A 388 -4.26 8.22 -1.39
C ALA A 388 -3.06 8.34 -0.44
N GLY A 389 -3.25 8.90 0.76
CA GLY A 389 -2.19 9.01 1.78
C GLY A 389 -1.66 7.65 2.22
N TYR A 390 -2.56 6.68 2.43
CA TYR A 390 -2.21 5.31 2.77
C TYR A 390 -1.40 4.62 1.65
N ALA A 391 -1.83 4.78 0.38
CA ALA A 391 -1.13 4.26 -0.78
C ALA A 391 0.23 4.93 -1.02
N ALA A 392 0.37 6.24 -0.76
CA ALA A 392 1.63 6.97 -0.89
C ALA A 392 2.66 6.55 0.16
N LEU A 393 2.23 6.18 1.37
CA LEU A 393 3.07 5.51 2.37
C LEU A 393 3.42 4.04 1.99
N GLN A 394 2.96 3.56 0.84
CA GLN A 394 3.16 2.19 0.34
C GLN A 394 2.70 1.14 1.33
N LEU A 395 1.61 1.46 2.05
CA LEU A 395 0.92 0.54 2.93
C LEU A 395 -0.17 -0.20 2.15
N GLU A 396 -0.34 -1.46 2.49
CA GLU A 396 -1.39 -2.37 2.01
C GLU A 396 -2.02 -3.04 3.24
N TYR A 397 -3.13 -3.75 3.09
CA TYR A 397 -3.69 -4.55 4.19
C TYR A 397 -4.31 -5.85 3.71
N PHE A 398 -4.19 -6.86 4.57
CA PHE A 398 -4.92 -8.12 4.45
C PHE A 398 -6.01 -8.18 5.53
N PHE A 399 -7.03 -8.99 5.30
CA PHE A 399 -8.13 -9.18 6.24
C PHE A 399 -7.99 -10.49 7.01
N THR A 400 -8.32 -10.45 8.30
CA THR A 400 -8.81 -11.63 9.03
C THR A 400 -10.31 -11.46 9.19
N ALA A 401 -11.10 -12.44 8.74
CA ALA A 401 -12.56 -12.37 8.75
C ALA A 401 -13.16 -13.65 9.35
N GLY A 402 -14.03 -13.49 10.34
CA GLY A 402 -14.72 -14.56 11.04
C GLY A 402 -15.94 -14.05 11.80
N PRO A 403 -16.67 -14.92 12.52
CA PRO A 403 -17.85 -14.52 13.29
C PRO A 403 -17.51 -13.65 14.50
N ASP A 404 -16.28 -13.73 15.03
CA ASP A 404 -15.85 -13.00 16.23
C ASP A 404 -15.24 -11.62 15.90
N GLU A 405 -14.46 -11.54 14.82
CA GLU A 405 -13.76 -10.32 14.38
C GLU A 405 -13.66 -10.27 12.84
N VAL A 406 -13.90 -9.08 12.28
CA VAL A 406 -13.41 -8.69 10.94
C VAL A 406 -12.44 -7.54 11.13
N ARG A 407 -11.20 -7.72 10.64
CA ARG A 407 -10.10 -6.78 10.86
C ARG A 407 -9.18 -6.66 9.66
N ALA A 408 -8.78 -5.43 9.35
CA ALA A 408 -7.73 -5.12 8.39
C ALA A 408 -6.38 -4.95 9.10
N TRP A 409 -5.33 -5.57 8.55
CA TRP A 409 -3.99 -5.59 9.12
C TRP A 409 -2.98 -4.87 8.22
N THR A 410 -2.56 -3.67 8.64
CA THR A 410 -1.58 -2.85 7.93
C THR A 410 -0.22 -3.55 7.78
N ILE A 411 0.21 -3.70 6.54
CA ILE A 411 1.53 -4.18 6.10
C ILE A 411 2.15 -3.16 5.14
N ARG A 412 3.47 -3.26 4.88
CA ARG A 412 4.12 -2.50 3.78
C ARG A 412 4.04 -3.34 2.50
N LYS A 413 3.91 -2.70 1.34
CA LYS A 413 3.93 -3.38 0.03
C LYS A 413 5.15 -4.29 -0.10
N GLY A 414 4.94 -5.54 -0.54
CA GLY A 414 5.98 -6.56 -0.63
C GLY A 414 6.25 -7.37 0.65
N THR A 415 5.48 -7.18 1.73
CA THR A 415 5.61 -7.98 2.97
C THR A 415 5.29 -9.46 2.70
N LYS A 416 6.13 -10.37 3.20
CA LYS A 416 5.92 -11.82 3.05
C LYS A 416 4.93 -12.37 4.07
N ALA A 417 4.24 -13.46 3.72
CA ALA A 417 3.25 -14.11 4.57
C ALA A 417 3.68 -14.36 6.03
N PRO A 418 4.91 -14.79 6.37
CA PRO A 418 5.34 -14.95 7.76
C PRO A 418 5.44 -13.62 8.53
N GLN A 419 5.91 -12.56 7.86
CA GLN A 419 6.05 -11.22 8.44
C GLN A 419 4.69 -10.55 8.63
N ALA A 420 3.75 -10.79 7.72
CA ALA A 420 2.34 -10.40 7.85
C ALA A 420 1.68 -11.11 9.05
N ALA A 421 1.91 -12.42 9.21
CA ALA A 421 1.43 -13.18 10.36
C ALA A 421 2.02 -12.66 11.69
N GLY A 422 3.30 -12.25 11.68
CA GLY A 422 3.99 -11.60 12.81
C GLY A 422 3.34 -10.30 13.29
N LYS A 423 2.53 -9.63 12.46
CA LYS A 423 1.74 -8.45 12.88
C LYS A 423 0.56 -8.79 13.78
N ILE A 424 0.05 -10.02 13.69
CA ILE A 424 -1.01 -10.52 14.58
C ILE A 424 -0.39 -10.93 15.93
N HIS A 425 0.62 -11.81 15.89
CA HIS A 425 1.41 -12.18 17.06
C HIS A 425 2.78 -12.72 16.64
N THR A 426 3.84 -12.42 17.40
CA THR A 426 5.22 -12.81 17.04
C THR A 426 5.43 -14.33 16.92
N ASP A 427 4.57 -15.14 17.55
CA ASP A 427 4.63 -16.60 17.46
C ASP A 427 4.03 -17.17 16.16
N PHE A 428 3.15 -16.43 15.46
CA PHE A 428 2.72 -16.83 14.11
C PHE A 428 3.90 -16.79 13.12
N GLU A 429 4.80 -15.80 13.26
CA GLU A 429 6.00 -15.68 12.41
C GLU A 429 7.03 -16.78 12.72
N LYS A 430 7.36 -16.98 14.01
CA LYS A 430 8.28 -18.04 14.46
C LYS A 430 7.75 -19.44 14.09
N GLY A 431 6.47 -19.68 14.35
CA GLY A 431 5.78 -20.96 14.16
C GLY A 431 5.23 -21.18 12.76
N PHE A 432 5.44 -20.27 11.79
CA PHE A 432 4.75 -20.25 10.50
C PHE A 432 4.87 -21.59 9.74
N ILE A 433 3.72 -22.21 9.46
CA ILE A 433 3.61 -23.38 8.57
C ILE A 433 3.21 -22.89 7.18
N MET A 434 2.02 -22.28 7.07
CA MET A 434 1.43 -21.79 5.82
C MET A 434 0.40 -20.70 6.11
N ALA A 435 0.15 -19.86 5.11
CA ALA A 435 -1.01 -18.97 5.06
C ALA A 435 -2.07 -19.60 4.16
N GLU A 436 -3.32 -19.70 4.63
CA GLU A 436 -4.45 -20.04 3.76
C GLU A 436 -5.07 -18.74 3.29
N VAL A 437 -5.06 -18.52 1.97
CA VAL A 437 -5.34 -17.23 1.34
C VAL A 437 -6.48 -17.39 0.34
N MET A 438 -7.47 -16.51 0.44
CA MET A 438 -8.46 -16.28 -0.62
C MET A 438 -8.43 -14.80 -1.00
N LYS A 439 -8.73 -14.47 -2.26
CA LYS A 439 -8.90 -13.07 -2.66
C LYS A 439 -10.28 -12.56 -2.29
N TYR A 440 -10.39 -11.28 -1.96
CA TYR A 440 -11.70 -10.63 -1.74
C TYR A 440 -12.66 -10.84 -2.92
N GLU A 441 -12.17 -10.75 -4.16
CA GLU A 441 -12.96 -10.96 -5.38
C GLU A 441 -13.51 -12.40 -5.45
N ASP A 442 -12.66 -13.40 -5.23
CA ASP A 442 -13.04 -14.82 -5.17
C ASP A 442 -14.11 -15.08 -4.09
N PHE A 443 -13.99 -14.43 -2.93
CA PHE A 443 -14.96 -14.53 -1.82
C PHE A 443 -16.29 -13.85 -2.16
N LYS A 444 -16.25 -12.69 -2.80
CA LYS A 444 -17.44 -11.93 -3.22
C LYS A 444 -18.24 -12.68 -4.30
N GLU A 445 -17.55 -13.33 -5.24
CA GLU A 445 -18.17 -14.22 -6.24
C GLU A 445 -18.73 -15.50 -5.62
N GLY A 446 -17.96 -16.18 -4.76
CA GLY A 446 -18.36 -17.46 -4.17
C GLY A 446 -19.44 -17.33 -3.09
N GLY A 447 -19.59 -16.15 -2.48
CA GLY A 447 -20.59 -15.86 -1.45
C GLY A 447 -20.41 -16.61 -0.13
N SER A 448 -19.43 -17.53 -0.01
CA SER A 448 -19.06 -18.23 1.22
C SER A 448 -17.68 -18.88 1.10
N GLU A 449 -16.97 -19.05 2.22
CA GLU A 449 -15.69 -19.74 2.24
C GLU A 449 -15.79 -21.18 1.71
N ALA A 450 -16.90 -21.88 1.98
CA ALA A 450 -17.13 -23.24 1.49
C ALA A 450 -17.21 -23.30 -0.04
N ALA A 451 -17.85 -22.32 -0.69
CA ALA A 451 -17.89 -22.21 -2.14
C ALA A 451 -16.51 -21.87 -2.74
N VAL A 452 -15.75 -20.96 -2.11
CA VAL A 452 -14.37 -20.62 -2.52
C VAL A 452 -13.44 -21.85 -2.45
N LYS A 453 -13.61 -22.68 -1.40
CA LYS A 453 -12.91 -23.97 -1.26
C LYS A 453 -13.33 -24.97 -2.33
N ALA A 454 -14.63 -25.12 -2.59
CA ALA A 454 -15.14 -26.01 -3.63
C ALA A 454 -14.71 -25.60 -5.05
N ALA A 455 -14.60 -24.29 -5.31
CA ALA A 455 -14.11 -23.73 -6.58
C ALA A 455 -12.57 -23.82 -6.75
N GLY A 456 -11.83 -24.36 -5.79
CA GLY A 456 -10.36 -24.43 -5.82
C GLY A 456 -9.66 -23.07 -5.73
N LYS A 457 -10.40 -21.99 -5.43
CA LYS A 457 -9.88 -20.61 -5.31
C LYS A 457 -9.18 -20.36 -3.96
N TYR A 458 -9.38 -21.21 -2.97
CA TYR A 458 -8.73 -21.17 -1.64
C TYR A 458 -7.31 -21.76 -1.71
N ARG A 459 -6.27 -20.93 -1.54
CA ARG A 459 -4.86 -21.28 -1.82
C ARG A 459 -4.04 -21.47 -0.53
N GLN A 460 -3.27 -22.54 -0.45
CA GLN A 460 -2.27 -22.72 0.62
C GLN A 460 -0.92 -22.15 0.17
N GLN A 461 -0.48 -21.10 0.86
CA GLN A 461 0.69 -20.29 0.51
C GLN A 461 1.86 -20.50 1.49
N GLY A 462 3.06 -20.65 0.93
CA GLY A 462 4.29 -20.88 1.67
C GLY A 462 5.01 -19.59 2.11
N ARG A 463 6.13 -19.75 2.82
CA ARG A 463 6.96 -18.65 3.40
C ARG A 463 7.46 -17.59 2.40
N ASN A 464 7.44 -17.89 1.10
CA ASN A 464 7.86 -16.97 0.04
C ASN A 464 6.71 -16.21 -0.63
N TYR A 465 5.45 -16.47 -0.26
CA TYR A 465 4.33 -15.69 -0.76
C TYR A 465 4.45 -14.24 -0.26
N ILE A 466 4.30 -13.31 -1.20
CA ILE A 466 4.11 -11.88 -0.92
C ILE A 466 2.60 -11.70 -0.77
N VAL A 467 2.16 -11.08 0.32
CA VAL A 467 0.74 -10.82 0.55
C VAL A 467 0.25 -9.73 -0.40
N GLU A 468 -0.92 -9.93 -1.00
CA GLU A 468 -1.57 -8.96 -1.88
C GLU A 468 -2.62 -8.12 -1.12
N ASP A 469 -2.87 -6.89 -1.57
CA ASP A 469 -3.83 -6.00 -0.92
C ASP A 469 -5.27 -6.52 -1.04
N GLY A 470 -5.95 -6.67 0.09
CA GLY A 470 -7.28 -7.26 0.17
C GLY A 470 -7.31 -8.80 0.14
N ASP A 471 -6.17 -9.48 0.26
CA ASP A 471 -6.14 -10.91 0.61
C ASP A 471 -6.87 -11.14 1.95
N ILE A 472 -7.72 -12.17 2.03
CA ILE A 472 -8.31 -12.64 3.29
C ILE A 472 -7.53 -13.88 3.72
N ILE A 473 -6.92 -13.85 4.91
CA ILE A 473 -5.89 -14.81 5.32
C ILE A 473 -6.20 -15.49 6.65
N PHE A 474 -6.07 -16.81 6.68
CA PHE A 474 -6.03 -17.62 7.89
C PHE A 474 -4.64 -18.25 8.05
N PHE A 475 -3.90 -17.89 9.10
CA PHE A 475 -2.53 -18.37 9.31
C PHE A 475 -2.47 -19.68 10.11
N LYS A 476 -1.85 -20.71 9.54
CA LYS A 476 -1.51 -21.96 10.23
C LYS A 476 -0.07 -21.88 10.76
N PHE A 477 0.05 -22.00 12.07
CA PHE A 477 1.31 -21.99 12.80
C PHE A 477 1.36 -23.18 13.75
N ASN A 478 2.57 -23.63 14.10
CA ASN A 478 2.77 -24.56 15.19
C ASN A 478 2.97 -23.76 16.49
N THR A 479 2.27 -24.12 17.57
CA THR A 479 2.60 -23.55 18.88
C THR A 479 3.99 -24.06 19.30
N PRO A 480 4.90 -23.19 19.76
CA PRO A 480 6.14 -23.66 20.35
C PRO A 480 5.77 -24.46 21.61
N GLN A 481 6.05 -25.77 21.59
CA GLN A 481 5.84 -26.61 22.77
C GLN A 481 6.62 -25.98 23.93
N GLN A 482 5.92 -25.61 25.02
CA GLN A 482 6.61 -25.23 26.24
C GLN A 482 7.59 -26.35 26.60
N PRO A 483 8.86 -26.05 26.92
CA PRO A 483 9.80 -27.08 27.33
C PRO A 483 9.22 -27.74 28.58
N LYS A 484 8.85 -29.04 28.47
CA LYS A 484 8.38 -29.81 29.61
C LYS A 484 9.41 -29.66 30.72
N LYS A 485 9.01 -29.07 31.85
CA LYS A 485 9.85 -29.04 33.06
C LYS A 485 10.24 -30.49 33.36
N LYS A 486 11.55 -30.75 33.33
CA LYS A 486 12.16 -32.00 33.79
C LYS A 486 12.34 -31.94 35.30
#